data_AF-A0A8J3FUB4-F1
#
_entry.id   AF-A0A8J3FUB4-F1
#
_cell.length_a   1.000
_cell.length_b   1.000
_cell.length_c   1.000
_cell.angle_alpha   90.00
_cell.angle_beta   90.00
_cell.angle_gamma   90.00
#
_symmetry.space_group_name_H-M   'P 1'
#
loop_
_entity.id
_entity.type
_entity.pdbx_description
1 polymer ?
#
loop_
_entity_poly.entity_id
_entity_poly.type
_entity_poly.pdbx_seq_one_letter_code
_entity_poly.pdbx_strand_id
1 'polypeptide(L)'
;MVRAACRHSADCPGSHNVVSGLATLHDDEGHVIVPGLTHDDFPWAPVDTTQFAHDAGVRPGVPLAGTGPLAERRYGRPALNVIGLDGVNTRSGASNVLPPKATARISVRLAPSQEPKQARAALQRHFDSVKPWGIEPRVTFLDGGAGLLATSTSAYHSLARAAMAEAYQANKVEQTGQGGSIPLVHAFHKVNPNADIVLWGCEQPPFSFTPRRWARSGPQLAPSGEVCRAHAP
;
A
#
# COMPACT_ATOMS: atom_id res chain seq x y z
N MET A 1 1.19 1.00 11.85
CA MET A 1 2.61 1.24 12.19
C MET A 1 3.00 0.53 13.44
N VAL A 2 4.32 0.36 13.63
CA VAL A 2 4.94 -0.49 14.64
C VAL A 2 6.09 0.30 15.24
N ARG A 3 6.08 0.59 16.54
CA ARG A 3 7.15 1.33 17.23
C ARG A 3 8.08 0.36 17.98
N ALA A 4 9.09 -0.19 17.30
CA ALA A 4 10.18 -0.92 17.93
C ALA A 4 11.00 0.00 18.87
N ALA A 5 11.29 -0.44 20.08
CA ALA A 5 12.13 0.29 21.03
C ALA A 5 12.96 -0.70 21.84
N CYS A 6 14.28 -0.63 21.71
CA CYS A 6 15.22 -1.41 22.53
C CYS A 6 15.25 -0.85 23.96
N ARG A 7 15.15 -1.72 24.96
CA ARG A 7 15.56 -1.45 26.34
C ARG A 7 16.50 -2.59 26.71
N HIS A 8 17.81 -2.34 26.77
CA HIS A 8 18.82 -2.95 27.67
C HIS A 8 20.23 -2.71 27.08
N SER A 9 21.15 -2.35 27.99
CA SER A 9 22.61 -2.18 27.90
C SER A 9 23.19 -1.15 26.91
N ALA A 10 24.29 -0.54 27.35
CA ALA A 10 25.06 0.49 26.63
C ALA A 10 25.75 0.00 25.35
N ASP A 11 25.70 -1.31 25.07
CA ASP A 11 26.35 -1.97 23.92
C ASP A 11 25.35 -2.57 22.90
N CYS A 12 24.05 -2.30 23.05
CA CYS A 12 23.07 -2.75 22.06
C CYS A 12 23.01 -1.78 20.87
N PRO A 13 23.37 -2.20 19.63
CA PRO A 13 23.21 -1.36 18.45
C PRO A 13 21.72 -1.26 18.08
N GLY A 14 21.03 -0.28 18.67
CA GLY A 14 19.58 -0.13 18.53
C GLY A 14 19.11 0.00 17.07
N SER A 15 19.90 0.67 16.23
CA SER A 15 19.66 0.79 14.80
C SER A 15 19.81 -0.53 14.05
N HIS A 16 20.82 -1.33 14.37
CA HIS A 16 21.05 -2.63 13.74
C HIS A 16 19.86 -3.58 14.00
N ASN A 17 19.36 -3.64 15.24
CA ASN A 17 18.24 -4.52 15.57
C ASN A 17 16.95 -4.14 14.84
N VAL A 18 16.68 -2.84 14.72
CA VAL A 18 15.53 -2.36 13.96
C VAL A 18 15.69 -2.72 12.48
N VAL A 19 16.85 -2.47 11.88
CA VAL A 19 17.09 -2.79 10.46
C VAL A 19 17.00 -4.29 10.21
N SER A 20 17.65 -5.11 11.04
CA SER A 20 17.62 -6.58 10.93
C SER A 20 16.20 -7.13 11.11
N GLY A 21 15.42 -6.60 12.05
CA GLY A 21 14.02 -6.98 12.22
C GLY A 21 13.11 -6.54 11.08
N LEU A 22 13.40 -5.40 10.43
CA LEU A 22 12.67 -4.97 9.23
C LEU A 22 13.03 -5.79 7.99
N ALA A 23 14.28 -6.25 7.90
CA ALA A 23 14.76 -7.07 6.80
C ALA A 23 14.05 -8.43 6.73
N THR A 24 13.52 -8.95 7.85
CA THR A 24 12.77 -10.23 7.86
C THR A 24 11.33 -10.11 7.36
N LEU A 25 10.88 -8.91 6.98
CA LEU A 25 9.50 -8.69 6.52
C LEU A 25 9.32 -9.04 5.04
N HIS A 26 10.41 -9.07 4.27
CA HIS A 26 10.39 -9.38 2.84
C HIS A 26 11.40 -10.49 2.48
N ASP A 27 11.14 -11.20 1.38
CA ASP A 27 12.13 -12.03 0.70
C ASP A 27 13.00 -11.21 -0.27
N ASP A 28 13.93 -11.89 -0.95
CA ASP A 28 14.86 -11.28 -1.91
C ASP A 28 14.16 -10.74 -3.17
N GLU A 29 12.99 -11.28 -3.50
CA GLU A 29 12.13 -10.81 -4.57
C GLU A 29 11.28 -9.60 -4.17
N GLY A 30 11.12 -9.32 -2.87
CA GLY A 30 10.31 -8.23 -2.34
C GLY A 30 8.87 -8.59 -2.01
N HIS A 31 8.52 -9.88 -1.90
CA HIS A 31 7.25 -10.32 -1.32
C HIS A 31 7.25 -10.16 0.19
N VAL A 32 6.09 -9.84 0.75
CA VAL A 32 5.90 -9.86 2.20
C VAL A 32 5.80 -11.30 2.69
N ILE A 33 6.70 -11.71 3.59
CA ILE A 33 6.82 -13.09 4.08
C ILE A 33 6.34 -13.28 5.53
N VAL A 34 5.61 -12.31 6.09
CA VAL A 34 5.12 -12.35 7.47
C VAL A 34 4.05 -13.44 7.63
N PRO A 35 4.28 -14.50 8.45
CA PRO A 35 3.32 -15.58 8.61
C PRO A 35 1.97 -15.10 9.18
N GLY A 36 0.89 -15.45 8.49
CA GLY A 36 -0.47 -15.07 8.87
C GLY A 36 -0.97 -13.76 8.25
N LEU A 37 -0.17 -13.08 7.42
CA LEU A 37 -0.73 -12.17 6.41
C LEU A 37 -1.28 -13.00 5.24
N THR A 38 -2.51 -12.71 4.84
CA THR A 38 -3.24 -13.49 3.83
C THR A 38 -3.22 -12.79 2.48
N HIS A 39 -3.58 -13.52 1.43
CA HIS A 39 -3.83 -12.99 0.09
C HIS A 39 -5.21 -13.44 -0.38
N ASP A 40 -5.80 -12.67 -1.29
CA ASP A 40 -7.07 -12.99 -1.94
C ASP A 40 -6.82 -13.51 -3.35
N ASP A 41 -7.32 -14.71 -3.62
CA ASP A 41 -7.41 -15.28 -4.95
C ASP A 41 -8.71 -14.76 -5.61
N PHE A 42 -8.56 -13.70 -6.40
CA PHE A 42 -9.66 -13.04 -7.09
C PHE A 42 -9.22 -12.76 -8.53
N PRO A 43 -10.12 -12.89 -9.53
CA PRO A 43 -9.80 -12.66 -10.92
C PRO A 43 -9.66 -11.15 -11.22
N TRP A 44 -8.57 -10.54 -10.75
CA TRP A 44 -8.29 -9.13 -10.95
C TRP A 44 -8.10 -8.81 -12.43
N ALA A 45 -8.61 -7.67 -12.88
CA ALA A 45 -8.31 -7.16 -14.21
C ALA A 45 -6.78 -6.99 -14.37
N PRO A 46 -6.21 -7.42 -15.50
CA PRO A 46 -4.77 -7.36 -15.70
C PRO A 46 -4.28 -5.90 -15.69
N VAL A 47 -3.15 -5.67 -15.04
CA VAL A 47 -2.47 -4.38 -15.04
C VAL A 47 -1.23 -4.49 -15.93
N ASP A 48 -1.16 -3.65 -16.96
CA ASP A 48 0.03 -3.53 -17.79
C ASP A 48 1.21 -3.04 -16.93
N THR A 49 2.21 -3.90 -16.80
CA THR A 49 3.37 -3.63 -15.95
C THR A 49 4.29 -2.57 -16.53
N THR A 50 4.40 -2.49 -17.86
CA THR A 50 5.23 -1.51 -18.56
C THR A 50 4.61 -0.12 -18.41
N GLN A 51 3.31 -0.01 -18.68
CA GLN A 51 2.58 1.24 -18.50
C GLN A 51 2.61 1.69 -17.04
N PHE A 52 2.37 0.78 -16.10
CA PHE A 52 2.46 1.09 -14.68
C PHE A 52 3.85 1.59 -14.26
N ALA A 53 4.91 0.92 -14.70
CA ALA A 53 6.28 1.33 -14.38
C ALA A 53 6.60 2.73 -14.92
N HIS A 54 6.16 3.02 -16.14
CA HIS A 54 6.27 4.36 -16.74
C HIS A 54 5.53 5.41 -15.89
N ASP A 55 4.26 5.17 -15.56
CA ASP A 55 3.41 6.11 -14.84
C ASP A 55 3.83 6.33 -13.38
N ALA A 56 4.39 5.29 -12.76
CA ALA A 56 5.00 5.35 -11.43
C ALA A 56 6.39 6.03 -11.42
N GLY A 57 6.95 6.34 -12.59
CA GLY A 57 8.29 6.95 -12.70
C GLY A 57 9.42 5.99 -12.34
N VAL A 58 9.22 4.69 -12.54
CA VAL A 58 10.23 3.65 -12.32
C VAL A 58 11.32 3.80 -13.36
N ARG A 59 12.57 3.79 -12.91
CA ARG A 59 13.71 3.92 -13.82
C ARG A 59 13.81 2.70 -14.75
N PRO A 60 14.17 2.89 -16.03
CA PRO A 60 14.44 1.78 -16.94
C PRO A 60 15.45 0.78 -16.34
N GLY A 61 15.13 -0.50 -16.41
CA GLY A 61 15.95 -1.59 -15.88
C GLY A 61 15.82 -1.87 -14.38
N VAL A 62 15.03 -1.09 -13.63
CA VAL A 62 14.74 -1.38 -12.21
C VAL A 62 13.53 -2.31 -12.13
N PRO A 63 13.64 -3.53 -11.56
CA PRO A 63 12.51 -4.43 -11.40
C PRO A 63 11.54 -3.90 -10.34
N LEU A 64 10.25 -4.20 -10.51
CA LEU A 64 9.24 -3.94 -9.49
C LEU A 64 9.30 -5.02 -8.38
N ALA A 65 9.12 -4.63 -7.12
CA ALA A 65 9.17 -5.53 -5.97
C ALA A 65 8.06 -6.60 -5.99
N GLY A 66 8.45 -7.87 -5.97
CA GLY A 66 7.62 -9.07 -6.08
C GLY A 66 7.54 -9.64 -7.50
N THR A 67 7.01 -10.85 -7.62
CA THR A 67 6.80 -11.59 -8.86
C THR A 67 5.33 -11.97 -9.03
N GLY A 68 4.95 -12.40 -10.24
CA GLY A 68 3.55 -12.69 -10.59
C GLY A 68 2.75 -11.46 -11.03
N PRO A 69 1.44 -11.63 -11.29
CA PRO A 69 0.59 -10.59 -11.85
C PRO A 69 0.55 -9.33 -10.98
N LEU A 70 0.78 -8.17 -11.62
CA LEU A 70 0.85 -6.88 -10.91
C LEU A 70 -0.47 -6.52 -10.21
N ALA A 71 -1.61 -6.94 -10.75
CA ALA A 71 -2.92 -6.72 -10.15
C ALA A 71 -3.05 -7.39 -8.78
N GLU A 72 -2.63 -8.66 -8.65
CA GLU A 72 -2.60 -9.36 -7.38
C GLU A 72 -1.68 -8.67 -6.39
N ARG A 73 -0.49 -8.24 -6.82
CA ARG A 73 0.49 -7.53 -5.97
C ARG A 73 -0.03 -6.19 -5.46
N ARG A 74 -0.84 -5.48 -6.26
CA ARG A 74 -1.39 -4.17 -5.87
C ARG A 74 -2.63 -4.28 -5.00
N TYR A 75 -3.47 -5.28 -5.22
CA TYR A 75 -4.84 -5.31 -4.67
C TYR A 75 -5.17 -6.57 -3.86
N GLY A 76 -4.57 -7.72 -4.18
CA GLY A 76 -4.89 -9.01 -3.56
C GLY A 76 -3.88 -9.48 -2.51
N ARG A 77 -2.66 -8.97 -2.53
CA ARG A 77 -1.56 -9.38 -1.64
C ARG A 77 -1.22 -8.28 -0.64
N PRO A 78 -0.68 -8.64 0.54
CA PRO A 78 -0.26 -7.65 1.50
C PRO A 78 1.00 -6.93 0.99
N ALA A 79 1.10 -5.64 1.27
CA ALA A 79 2.28 -4.83 0.95
C ALA A 79 2.75 -4.08 2.20
N LEU A 80 4.05 -4.08 2.47
CA LEU A 80 4.61 -3.48 3.68
C LEU A 80 5.70 -2.47 3.32
N ASN A 81 5.55 -1.23 3.78
CA ASN A 81 6.53 -0.18 3.56
C ASN A 81 7.04 0.40 4.87
N VAL A 82 8.35 0.63 4.96
CA VAL A 82 8.96 1.45 6.01
C VAL A 82 8.77 2.92 5.62
N ILE A 83 7.95 3.63 6.38
CA ILE A 83 7.58 5.04 6.15
C ILE A 83 8.28 6.00 7.12
N GLY A 84 9.15 5.49 7.97
CA GLY A 84 9.96 6.30 8.88
C GLY A 84 10.97 5.45 9.64
N LEU A 85 12.15 6.01 9.85
CA LEU A 85 13.22 5.47 10.69
C LEU A 85 13.77 6.63 11.52
N ASP A 86 13.77 6.44 12.84
CA ASP A 86 14.27 7.40 13.81
C ASP A 86 15.34 6.72 14.69
N GLY A 87 16.28 7.51 15.20
CA GLY A 87 17.47 7.03 15.91
C GLY A 87 18.61 6.59 14.99
N VAL A 88 18.59 6.95 13.71
CA VAL A 88 19.71 6.82 12.77
C VAL A 88 20.09 8.23 12.33
N ASN A 89 21.38 8.60 12.37
CA ASN A 89 21.83 9.90 11.88
C ASN A 89 21.67 9.96 10.36
N THR A 90 20.77 10.82 9.88
CA THR A 90 20.43 10.99 8.46
C THR A 90 20.97 12.28 7.85
N ARG A 91 21.61 13.17 8.63
CA ARG A 91 21.75 14.59 8.24
C ARG A 91 23.16 15.18 8.31
N SER A 92 24.06 14.65 9.14
CA SER A 92 25.37 15.28 9.37
C SER A 92 26.50 14.26 9.52
N GLY A 93 27.29 14.08 8.45
CA GLY A 93 28.53 13.30 8.42
C GLY A 93 28.41 11.82 8.81
N ALA A 94 29.46 11.04 8.54
CA ALA A 94 29.62 9.74 9.16
C ALA A 94 29.94 9.97 10.65
N SER A 95 29.04 9.53 11.54
CA SER A 95 29.24 9.62 12.98
C SER A 95 29.45 8.21 13.53
N ASN A 96 30.56 7.98 14.23
CA ASN A 96 30.89 6.70 14.84
C ASN A 96 30.19 6.51 16.19
N VAL A 97 28.88 6.82 16.24
CA VAL A 97 28.07 6.76 17.46
C VAL A 97 27.03 5.67 17.32
N LEU A 98 26.97 4.78 18.31
CA LEU A 98 25.91 3.77 18.40
C LEU A 98 24.67 4.38 19.07
N PRO A 99 23.54 4.49 18.36
CA PRO A 99 22.32 5.03 18.95
C PRO A 99 21.76 4.05 19.98
N PRO A 100 21.47 4.49 21.21
CA PRO A 100 20.96 3.61 22.27
C PRO A 100 19.52 3.13 21.98
N LYS A 101 18.83 3.80 21.06
CA LYS A 101 17.47 3.47 20.66
C LYS A 101 17.24 3.89 19.21
N ALA A 102 16.61 3.01 18.45
CA ALA A 102 16.01 3.34 17.17
C ALA A 102 14.53 2.96 17.18
N THR A 103 13.75 3.62 16.34
CA THR A 103 12.34 3.28 16.12
C THR A 103 12.04 3.29 14.63
N ALA A 104 11.18 2.38 14.18
CA ALA A 104 10.66 2.38 12.83
C ALA A 104 9.19 2.79 12.82
N ARG A 105 8.70 3.16 11.64
CA ARG A 105 7.28 3.32 11.36
C ARG A 105 7.00 2.57 10.08
N ILE A 106 6.17 1.53 10.15
CA ILE A 106 5.76 0.75 8.96
C ILE A 106 4.30 1.01 8.61
N SER A 107 3.98 0.96 7.32
CA SER A 107 2.62 0.92 6.80
C SER A 107 2.38 -0.45 6.18
N VAL A 108 1.19 -1.02 6.41
CA VAL A 108 0.83 -2.33 5.86
C VAL A 108 -0.49 -2.18 5.12
N ARG A 109 -0.52 -2.60 3.86
CA ARG A 109 -1.72 -2.84 3.08
C ARG A 109 -2.11 -4.30 3.30
N LEU A 110 -3.37 -4.54 3.61
CA LEU A 110 -3.90 -5.88 3.86
C LEU A 110 -4.66 -6.36 2.62
N ALA A 111 -4.75 -7.67 2.46
CA ALA A 111 -5.70 -8.25 1.52
C ALA A 111 -7.14 -7.79 1.88
N PRO A 112 -8.00 -7.52 0.89
CA PRO A 112 -9.37 -7.08 1.10
C PRO A 112 -10.17 -7.90 2.13
N SER A 113 -10.01 -9.22 2.15
CA SER A 113 -10.71 -10.11 3.09
C SER A 113 -10.12 -10.10 4.51
N GLN A 114 -8.92 -9.57 4.70
CA GLN A 114 -8.18 -9.73 5.95
C GLN A 114 -8.61 -8.70 7.01
N GLU A 115 -9.00 -9.21 8.18
CA GLU A 115 -9.34 -8.36 9.31
C GLU A 115 -8.07 -7.73 9.95
N PRO A 116 -8.05 -6.41 10.24
CA PRO A 116 -6.89 -5.74 10.80
C PRO A 116 -6.38 -6.36 12.11
N LYS A 117 -7.28 -6.91 12.94
CA LYS A 117 -6.88 -7.56 14.20
C LYS A 117 -6.01 -8.80 13.97
N GLN A 118 -6.30 -9.58 12.93
CA GLN A 118 -5.52 -10.77 12.58
C GLN A 118 -4.13 -10.38 12.08
N ALA A 119 -4.05 -9.37 11.21
CA ALA A 119 -2.79 -8.84 10.72
C ALA A 119 -1.92 -8.25 11.85
N ARG A 120 -2.52 -7.58 12.83
CA ARG A 120 -1.82 -7.11 14.04
C ARG A 120 -1.21 -8.27 14.82
N ALA A 121 -1.98 -9.33 15.05
CA ALA A 121 -1.50 -10.52 15.75
C ALA A 121 -0.39 -11.24 14.95
N ALA A 122 -0.48 -11.27 13.62
CA ALA A 122 0.57 -11.82 12.75
C ALA A 122 1.89 -11.04 12.88
N LEU A 123 1.83 -9.71 12.77
CA LEU A 123 3.01 -8.85 12.89
C LEU A 123 3.64 -8.92 14.29
N GLN A 124 2.82 -8.93 15.34
CA GLN A 124 3.31 -9.09 16.72
C GLN A 124 4.07 -10.40 16.86
N ARG A 125 3.46 -11.53 16.46
CA ARG A 125 4.09 -12.85 16.52
C ARG A 125 5.39 -12.92 15.72
N HIS A 126 5.43 -12.29 14.55
CA HIS A 126 6.63 -12.25 13.71
C HIS A 126 7.78 -11.52 14.40
N PHE A 127 7.54 -10.33 14.96
CA PHE A 127 8.59 -9.62 15.69
C PHE A 127 9.00 -10.36 16.97
N ASP A 128 8.06 -10.99 17.66
CA ASP A 128 8.33 -11.82 18.84
C ASP A 128 9.10 -13.10 18.49
N SER A 129 9.01 -13.63 17.26
CA SER A 129 9.77 -14.81 16.85
C SER A 129 11.17 -14.47 16.37
N VAL A 130 11.34 -13.33 15.68
CA VAL A 130 12.63 -12.94 15.11
C VAL A 130 13.62 -12.50 16.19
N LYS A 131 13.16 -11.72 17.18
CA LYS A 131 13.94 -11.17 18.31
C LYS A 131 15.45 -11.01 18.00
N PRO A 132 15.82 -10.10 17.08
CA PRO A 132 17.22 -9.91 16.73
C PRO A 132 18.04 -9.68 18.01
N TRP A 133 19.07 -10.50 18.20
CA TRP A 133 19.99 -10.40 19.35
C TRP A 133 19.30 -10.57 20.72
N GLY A 134 18.16 -11.27 20.76
CA GLY A 134 17.41 -11.53 21.99
C GLY A 134 16.69 -10.32 22.57
N ILE A 135 16.63 -9.20 21.84
CA ILE A 135 16.01 -7.97 22.32
C ILE A 135 14.53 -7.96 21.99
N GLU A 136 13.72 -7.71 23.02
CA GLU A 136 12.26 -7.66 22.91
C GLU A 136 11.81 -6.42 22.12
N PRO A 137 11.25 -6.59 20.90
CA PRO A 137 10.72 -5.48 20.15
C PRO A 137 9.40 -5.04 20.76
N ARG A 138 9.31 -3.76 21.13
CA ARG A 138 7.99 -3.15 21.39
C ARG A 138 7.25 -3.00 20.06
N VAL A 139 6.00 -3.39 19.97
CA VAL A 139 5.17 -3.11 18.80
C VAL A 139 3.95 -2.32 19.27
N THR A 140 3.53 -1.32 18.49
CA THR A 140 2.42 -0.44 18.88
C THR A 140 1.65 -0.08 17.64
N PHE A 141 0.39 -0.51 17.58
CA PHE A 141 -0.47 -0.31 16.43
C PHE A 141 -1.32 0.94 16.59
N LEU A 142 -1.10 1.95 15.75
CA LEU A 142 -1.83 3.22 15.85
C LEU A 142 -3.22 3.16 15.21
N ASP A 143 -3.30 2.79 13.93
CA ASP A 143 -4.53 2.82 13.16
C ASP A 143 -4.60 1.63 12.19
N GLY A 144 -5.79 1.28 11.73
CA GLY A 144 -6.02 0.26 10.71
C GLY A 144 -7.48 0.19 10.29
N GLY A 145 -7.70 0.25 8.98
CA GLY A 145 -8.97 -0.07 8.34
C GLY A 145 -8.90 -1.42 7.66
N ALA A 146 -10.03 -2.13 7.56
CA ALA A 146 -10.10 -3.31 6.72
C ALA A 146 -10.33 -2.89 5.25
N GLY A 147 -9.98 -3.79 4.34
CA GLY A 147 -10.40 -3.65 2.94
C GLY A 147 -11.85 -4.09 2.75
N LEU A 148 -12.32 -3.95 1.51
CA LEU A 148 -13.61 -4.46 1.07
C LEU A 148 -13.42 -5.11 -0.29
N LEU A 149 -13.91 -6.34 -0.43
CA LEU A 149 -14.09 -6.97 -1.73
C LEU A 149 -15.55 -6.80 -2.13
N ALA A 150 -15.82 -5.88 -3.05
CA ALA A 150 -17.18 -5.61 -3.51
C ALA A 150 -17.64 -6.69 -4.51
N THR A 151 -18.85 -7.21 -4.32
CA THR A 151 -19.50 -8.11 -5.30
C THR A 151 -20.05 -7.30 -6.46
N SER A 152 -19.49 -7.46 -7.66
CA SER A 152 -19.82 -6.63 -8.82
C SER A 152 -21.01 -7.12 -9.66
N THR A 153 -21.88 -7.95 -9.08
CA THR A 153 -22.94 -8.67 -9.79
C THR A 153 -24.29 -7.97 -9.82
N SER A 154 -24.46 -6.85 -9.11
CA SER A 154 -25.76 -6.16 -9.07
C SER A 154 -26.07 -5.36 -10.33
N ALA A 155 -27.36 -5.08 -10.52
CA ALA A 155 -27.84 -4.24 -11.61
C ALA A 155 -27.21 -2.83 -11.57
N TYR A 156 -26.94 -2.29 -10.38
CA TYR A 156 -26.34 -0.96 -10.23
C TYR A 156 -24.90 -0.90 -10.72
N HIS A 157 -24.09 -1.95 -10.49
CA HIS A 157 -22.74 -2.04 -11.08
C HIS A 157 -22.79 -2.07 -12.61
N SER A 158 -23.77 -2.78 -13.18
CA SER A 158 -23.96 -2.83 -14.63
C SER A 158 -24.41 -1.48 -15.22
N LEU A 159 -25.33 -0.78 -14.55
CA LEU A 159 -25.77 0.55 -14.94
C LEU A 159 -24.64 1.58 -14.87
N ALA A 160 -23.87 1.59 -13.79
CA ALA A 160 -22.71 2.48 -13.65
C ALA A 160 -21.69 2.24 -14.76
N ARG A 161 -21.44 0.98 -15.10
CA ARG A 161 -20.53 0.61 -16.20
C ARG A 161 -21.03 1.08 -17.56
N ALA A 162 -22.32 0.93 -17.85
CA ALA A 162 -22.92 1.41 -19.08
C ALA A 162 -22.84 2.94 -19.20
N ALA A 163 -23.17 3.66 -18.11
CA ALA A 163 -23.08 5.11 -18.07
C ALA A 163 -21.63 5.61 -18.30
N MET A 164 -20.64 4.94 -17.72
CA MET A 164 -19.23 5.25 -17.96
C MET A 164 -18.81 4.96 -19.41
N ALA A 165 -19.26 3.86 -20.01
CA ALA A 165 -18.96 3.53 -21.40
C ALA A 165 -19.53 4.58 -22.36
N GLU A 166 -20.76 5.04 -22.11
CA GLU A 166 -21.40 6.10 -22.88
C GLU A 166 -20.68 7.45 -22.72
N ALA A 167 -20.44 7.87 -21.47
CA ALA A 167 -19.84 9.17 -21.17
C ALA A 167 -18.42 9.33 -21.74
N TYR A 168 -17.63 8.25 -21.75
CA TYR A 168 -16.25 8.26 -22.24
C TYR A 168 -16.10 7.70 -23.65
N GLN A 169 -17.21 7.34 -24.32
CA GLN A 169 -17.21 6.70 -25.64
C GLN A 169 -16.25 5.49 -25.69
N ALA A 170 -16.20 4.74 -24.59
CA ALA A 170 -15.21 3.68 -24.38
C ALA A 170 -15.79 2.32 -24.75
N ASN A 171 -15.04 1.55 -25.54
CA ASN A 171 -15.41 0.18 -25.92
C ASN A 171 -15.37 -0.80 -24.72
N LYS A 172 -14.66 -0.44 -23.64
CA LYS A 172 -14.51 -1.26 -22.45
C LYS A 172 -14.37 -0.40 -21.21
N VAL A 173 -15.05 -0.81 -20.14
CA VAL A 173 -14.91 -0.25 -18.79
C VAL A 173 -14.49 -1.40 -17.88
N GLU A 174 -13.26 -1.33 -17.37
CA GLU A 174 -12.69 -2.35 -16.50
C GLU A 174 -13.14 -2.15 -15.06
N GLN A 175 -13.27 -3.26 -14.33
CA GLN A 175 -13.40 -3.24 -12.88
C GLN A 175 -12.02 -3.47 -12.28
N THR A 176 -11.53 -2.49 -11.54
CA THR A 176 -10.17 -2.52 -10.98
C THR A 176 -10.23 -2.52 -9.45
N GLY A 177 -9.26 -3.18 -8.83
CA GLY A 177 -8.97 -2.98 -7.42
C GLY A 177 -8.25 -1.65 -7.20
N GLN A 178 -8.20 -1.20 -5.94
CA GLN A 178 -7.41 -0.05 -5.54
C GLN A 178 -6.65 -0.36 -4.25
N GLY A 179 -5.34 -0.14 -4.24
CA GLY A 179 -4.46 -0.37 -3.08
C GLY A 179 -4.53 0.75 -2.04
N GLY A 180 -5.36 1.76 -2.28
CA GLY A 180 -5.67 2.84 -1.34
C GLY A 180 -6.52 2.37 -0.16
N SER A 181 -6.92 3.30 0.70
CA SER A 181 -7.85 2.98 1.78
C SER A 181 -8.87 4.11 1.93
N ILE A 182 -10.14 3.73 1.92
CA ILE A 182 -11.27 4.62 2.20
C ILE A 182 -12.04 3.99 3.36
N PRO A 183 -11.65 4.24 4.63
CA PRO A 183 -12.22 3.52 5.79
C PRO A 183 -13.74 3.60 5.90
N LEU A 184 -14.33 4.69 5.39
CA LEU A 184 -15.78 4.89 5.34
C LEU A 184 -16.50 3.79 4.55
N VAL A 185 -15.90 3.27 3.47
CA VAL A 185 -16.51 2.23 2.63
C VAL A 185 -16.74 0.96 3.42
N HIS A 186 -15.72 0.52 4.18
CA HIS A 186 -15.85 -0.64 5.05
C HIS A 186 -16.86 -0.41 6.18
N ALA A 187 -16.80 0.77 6.81
CA ALA A 187 -17.74 1.12 7.88
C ALA A 187 -19.19 1.10 7.39
N PHE A 188 -19.47 1.62 6.20
CA PHE A 188 -20.79 1.61 5.59
C PHE A 188 -21.25 0.19 5.26
N HIS A 189 -20.38 -0.63 4.64
CA HIS A 189 -20.71 -2.02 4.34
C HIS A 189 -21.02 -2.84 5.60
N LYS A 190 -20.32 -2.60 6.72
CA LYS A 190 -20.61 -3.25 8.00
C LYS A 190 -22.01 -2.92 8.55
N VAL A 191 -22.48 -1.69 8.33
CA VAL A 191 -23.81 -1.26 8.80
C VAL A 191 -24.92 -1.67 7.84
N ASN A 192 -24.63 -1.70 6.54
CA ASN A 192 -25.56 -2.14 5.50
C ASN A 192 -24.89 -3.12 4.52
N PRO A 193 -24.84 -4.43 4.87
CA PRO A 193 -24.19 -5.44 4.03
C PRO A 193 -24.85 -5.65 2.68
N ASN A 194 -26.13 -5.30 2.56
CA ASN A 194 -26.92 -5.45 1.34
C ASN A 194 -26.81 -4.23 0.41
N ALA A 195 -26.09 -3.18 0.81
CA ALA A 195 -25.89 -2.02 -0.04
C ALA A 195 -24.88 -2.34 -1.15
N ASP A 196 -25.26 -2.03 -2.38
CA ASP A 196 -24.35 -1.97 -3.51
C ASP A 196 -23.45 -0.75 -3.40
N ILE A 197 -22.13 -0.96 -3.41
CA ILE A 197 -21.13 0.09 -3.31
C ILE A 197 -20.34 0.16 -4.61
N VAL A 198 -20.57 1.22 -5.37
CA VAL A 198 -19.79 1.55 -6.57
C VAL A 198 -18.83 2.68 -6.24
N LEU A 199 -17.54 2.44 -6.43
CA LEU A 199 -16.52 3.48 -6.36
C LEU A 199 -16.12 3.89 -7.77
N TRP A 200 -16.23 5.17 -8.06
CA TRP A 200 -15.70 5.79 -9.27
C TRP A 200 -14.97 7.08 -8.92
N GLY A 201 -14.18 7.60 -9.84
CA GLY A 201 -13.54 8.90 -9.69
C GLY A 201 -12.58 9.19 -10.82
N CYS A 202 -12.24 10.47 -11.00
CA CYS A 202 -11.19 10.88 -11.92
C CYS A 202 -9.83 10.60 -11.27
N GLU A 203 -9.10 9.64 -11.80
CA GLU A 203 -7.71 9.36 -11.44
C GLU A 203 -6.80 9.98 -12.51
N GLN A 204 -5.93 10.92 -12.13
CA GLN A 204 -4.98 11.51 -13.09
C GLN A 204 -3.73 10.62 -13.20
N PRO A 205 -3.33 10.21 -14.43
CA PRO A 205 -2.33 9.16 -14.63
C PRO A 205 -0.86 9.47 -14.28
N PRO A 206 -0.37 10.69 -13.97
CA PRO A 206 0.95 10.81 -13.35
C PRO A 206 0.85 10.70 -11.82
N PHE A 207 1.01 9.47 -11.32
CA PHE A 207 0.95 9.04 -9.91
C PHE A 207 2.16 9.48 -9.04
N SER A 208 2.68 10.69 -9.23
CA SER A 208 3.84 11.14 -8.45
C SER A 208 3.41 11.95 -7.23
N PHE A 209 3.39 11.33 -6.03
CA PHE A 209 3.43 12.03 -4.74
C PHE A 209 4.81 12.68 -4.49
N THR A 210 5.45 13.20 -5.54
CA THR A 210 6.70 13.93 -5.42
C THR A 210 6.36 15.41 -5.17
N PRO A 211 6.87 16.03 -4.10
CA PRO A 211 6.61 17.45 -3.80
C PRO A 211 6.97 18.38 -4.95
N ARG A 212 7.90 17.97 -5.83
CA ARG A 212 8.41 18.78 -6.94
C ARG A 212 7.43 18.96 -8.11
N ARG A 213 6.44 18.08 -8.29
CA ARG A 213 5.48 18.19 -9.41
C ARG A 213 4.21 18.95 -9.04
N TRP A 214 3.70 18.73 -7.82
CA TRP A 214 2.53 19.44 -7.28
C TRP A 214 2.73 20.97 -7.23
N ALA A 215 3.96 21.43 -6.97
CA ALA A 215 4.28 22.86 -6.97
C ALA A 215 4.36 23.51 -8.36
N ARG A 216 4.46 22.73 -9.46
CA ARG A 216 4.49 23.26 -10.84
C ARG A 216 3.15 23.16 -11.55
N SER A 217 2.38 22.12 -11.25
CA SER A 217 0.99 21.99 -11.67
C SER A 217 0.12 22.35 -10.48
N GLY A 218 -0.28 23.63 -10.36
CA GLY A 218 -1.43 23.99 -9.52
C GLY A 218 -2.66 23.15 -9.90
N PRO A 219 -3.80 23.29 -9.20
CA PRO A 219 -5.04 22.64 -9.61
C PRO A 219 -5.42 23.14 -11.01
N GLN A 220 -4.95 22.44 -12.05
CA GLN A 220 -5.45 22.59 -13.40
C GLN A 220 -6.81 21.90 -13.42
N LEU A 221 -7.80 22.60 -12.85
CA LEU A 221 -9.08 22.67 -13.53
C LEU A 221 -8.74 23.13 -14.94
N ALA A 222 -8.99 22.27 -15.93
CA ALA A 222 -8.86 22.64 -17.32
C ALA A 222 -9.53 24.02 -17.50
N PRO A 223 -8.85 25.00 -18.11
CA PRO A 223 -9.47 26.30 -18.35
C PRO A 223 -10.72 26.06 -19.21
N SER A 224 -11.88 26.30 -18.61
CA SER A 224 -13.19 26.43 -19.25
C SER A 224 -13.47 25.50 -20.44
N GLY A 225 -14.15 24.37 -20.20
CA GLY A 225 -15.05 23.79 -21.21
C GLY A 225 -14.63 22.50 -21.91
N GLU A 226 -13.46 21.92 -21.62
CA GLU A 226 -13.08 20.60 -22.17
C GLU A 226 -13.11 19.51 -21.09
N VAL A 227 -14.32 19.01 -20.83
CA VAL A 227 -14.52 17.73 -20.14
C VAL A 227 -14.17 16.61 -21.12
N CYS A 228 -13.23 15.75 -20.72
CA CYS A 228 -13.02 14.40 -21.24
C CYS A 228 -13.24 14.22 -22.75
N ARG A 229 -12.36 14.75 -23.60
CA ARG A 229 -12.28 14.28 -25.00
C ARG A 229 -11.25 13.15 -25.10
N ALA A 230 -11.76 11.93 -25.29
CA ALA A 230 -10.95 10.83 -25.79
C ALA A 230 -10.36 11.24 -27.15
N HIS A 231 -9.04 11.37 -27.22
CA HIS A 231 -8.34 11.43 -28.50
C HIS A 231 -7.89 10.02 -28.86
N ALA A 232 -8.39 9.54 -29.99
CA ALA A 232 -7.80 8.47 -30.77
C ALA A 232 -7.94 8.85 -32.25
N PRO A 233 -7.02 8.45 -33.13
CA PRO A 233 -5.56 8.54 -33.07
C PRO A 233 -5.01 9.90 -33.56
#